data_AF-A0A3M8WE97-F1
#
_entry.id   AF-A0A3M8WE97-F1
#
_cell.length_a   1.000
_cell.length_b   1.000
_cell.length_c   1.000
_cell.angle_alpha   90.00
_cell.angle_beta   90.00
_cell.angle_gamma   90.00
#
_symmetry.space_group_name_H-M   'P 1'
#
loop_
_entity.id
_entity.type
_entity.pdbx_description
1 polymer ?
#
loop_
_entity_poly.entity_id
_entity_poly.type
_entity_poly.pdbx_seq_one_letter_code
_entity_poly.pdbx_strand_id
1 'polypeptide(L)'
;MKHNGRPPIRASKVDADRINLREGEKRTVVCGDCGTWRVIEGRMVAAHRAEPRSSKPRKRRQLPEDRVPRCLGSGQRIWFDITPDQWRARYERLSSHRQDQGMNPGSRRTTRVKRMSNTPPPPASKLIPSLPTAKRAFEKYKAHRNGCSTCTGRTHCTDGARLAAEYVRLLDMEPQSQRVRAGMEQLRKLIERFLAEQLPRRRATEWAAVLPDVQDADTRRTQRPNGAAPITDFDVPLKNLHPAR
;
A
#
# COMPACT_ATOMS: atom_id res chain seq x y z
N MET A 1 35.13 -3.15 11.85
CA MET A 1 34.49 -4.23 11.03
C MET A 1 35.56 -5.00 10.28
N LYS A 2 35.48 -6.34 10.24
CA LYS A 2 36.37 -7.17 9.41
C LYS A 2 35.94 -7.12 7.96
N HIS A 3 36.86 -6.87 7.03
CA HIS A 3 36.58 -6.93 5.60
C HIS A 3 36.40 -8.37 5.14
N ASN A 4 35.63 -8.60 4.07
CA ASN A 4 35.39 -9.93 3.52
C ASN A 4 36.54 -10.51 2.68
N GLY A 5 37.67 -9.80 2.55
CA GLY A 5 38.88 -10.27 1.86
C GLY A 5 38.86 -10.10 0.34
N ARG A 6 37.71 -9.72 -0.23
CA ARG A 6 37.56 -9.44 -1.65
C ARG A 6 38.27 -8.14 -2.08
N PRO A 7 38.60 -8.00 -3.38
CA PRO A 7 39.21 -6.78 -3.91
C PRO A 7 38.27 -5.58 -3.76
N PRO A 8 38.75 -4.38 -3.42
CA PRO A 8 37.90 -3.19 -3.29
C PRO A 8 37.14 -2.87 -4.59
N ILE A 9 35.86 -2.50 -4.45
CA ILE A 9 35.04 -2.01 -5.56
C ILE A 9 35.36 -0.53 -5.79
N ARG A 10 35.68 -0.15 -7.02
CA ARG A 10 35.85 1.25 -7.39
C ARG A 10 34.48 1.91 -7.58
N ALA A 11 34.26 3.06 -6.95
CA ALA A 11 33.01 3.80 -7.06
C ALA A 11 32.73 4.25 -8.51
N SER A 12 33.78 4.52 -9.30
CA SER A 12 33.67 4.79 -10.74
C SER A 12 33.05 3.64 -11.53
N LYS A 13 33.29 2.39 -11.11
CA LYS A 13 32.80 1.19 -11.81
C LYS A 13 31.38 0.77 -11.41
N VAL A 14 30.86 1.32 -10.33
CA VAL A 14 29.46 1.10 -9.94
C VAL A 14 28.57 2.05 -10.73
N ASP A 15 27.42 1.55 -11.20
CA ASP A 15 26.43 2.38 -11.85
C ASP A 15 25.98 3.51 -10.92
N ALA A 16 25.82 4.73 -11.47
CA ALA A 16 25.52 5.90 -10.66
C ALA A 16 24.18 5.80 -9.92
N ASP A 17 23.24 4.97 -10.39
CA ASP A 17 21.96 4.68 -9.74
C ASP A 17 22.03 3.55 -8.69
N ARG A 18 23.16 2.86 -8.59
CA ARG A 18 23.42 1.78 -7.61
C ARG A 18 24.35 2.21 -6.49
N ILE A 19 24.80 3.46 -6.47
CA ILE A 19 25.60 4.06 -5.41
C ILE A 19 25.13 5.49 -5.17
N ASN A 20 24.91 5.87 -3.91
CA ASN A 20 24.59 7.23 -3.52
C ASN A 20 25.81 7.88 -2.86
N LEU A 21 26.33 8.94 -3.48
CA LEU A 21 27.43 9.76 -2.98
C LEU A 21 27.03 11.22 -2.75
N ARG A 22 25.72 11.52 -2.65
CA ARG A 22 25.22 12.87 -2.37
C ARG A 22 25.86 13.44 -1.10
N GLU A 23 26.21 14.71 -1.17
CA GLU A 23 26.67 15.46 -0.02
C GLU A 23 25.50 15.71 0.95
N GLY A 24 25.76 15.64 2.26
CA GLY A 24 24.73 15.75 3.30
C GLY A 24 23.89 14.48 3.53
N GLU A 25 23.91 13.51 2.64
CA GLU A 25 23.21 12.23 2.79
C GLU A 25 24.13 11.08 3.24
N LYS A 26 23.54 10.04 3.83
CA LYS A 26 24.28 8.81 4.10
C LYS A 26 24.69 8.15 2.79
N ARG A 27 25.98 7.91 2.62
CA ARG A 27 26.50 7.16 1.47
C ARG A 27 25.95 5.73 1.50
N THR A 28 25.35 5.30 0.41
CA THR A 28 24.78 3.96 0.28
C THR A 28 25.20 3.31 -1.03
N VAL A 29 25.16 1.99 -1.10
CA VAL A 29 25.42 1.22 -2.31
C VAL A 29 24.54 -0.02 -2.34
N VAL A 30 24.14 -0.42 -3.54
CA VAL A 30 23.50 -1.70 -3.76
C VAL A 30 24.55 -2.80 -3.66
N CYS A 31 24.39 -3.72 -2.72
CA CYS A 31 25.28 -4.87 -2.58
C CYS A 31 25.22 -5.74 -3.85
N GLY A 32 26.39 -6.09 -4.41
CA GLY A 32 26.48 -6.90 -5.63
C GLY A 32 25.92 -8.31 -5.47
N ASP A 33 26.04 -8.90 -4.27
CA ASP A 33 25.59 -10.28 -4.02
C ASP A 33 24.09 -10.37 -3.68
N CYS A 34 23.55 -9.50 -2.83
CA CYS A 34 22.14 -9.57 -2.42
C CYS A 34 21.20 -8.56 -3.10
N GLY A 35 21.73 -7.57 -3.82
CA GLY A 35 20.93 -6.57 -4.52
C GLY A 35 20.19 -5.58 -3.62
N THR A 36 20.43 -5.58 -2.31
CA THR A 36 19.81 -4.64 -1.37
C THR A 36 20.67 -3.39 -1.20
N TRP A 37 20.03 -2.23 -1.03
CA TRP A 37 20.68 -1.00 -0.58
C TRP A 37 21.26 -1.16 0.82
N ARG A 38 22.54 -0.83 0.97
CA ARG A 38 23.26 -0.89 2.24
C ARG A 38 24.03 0.41 2.45
N VAL A 39 24.17 0.80 3.71
CA VAL A 39 24.98 1.96 4.10
C VAL A 39 26.46 1.65 3.85
N ILE A 40 27.22 2.66 3.46
CA ILE A 40 28.67 2.60 3.41
C ILE A 40 29.20 3.17 4.73
N GLU A 41 29.74 2.30 5.59
CA GLU A 41 30.35 2.67 6.85
C GLU A 41 31.87 2.85 6.63
N GLY A 42 32.33 4.09 6.71
CA GLY A 42 33.69 4.47 6.34
C GLY A 42 33.96 4.22 4.86
N ARG A 43 34.67 3.14 4.54
CA ARG A 43 34.99 2.70 3.17
C ARG A 43 34.51 1.25 2.90
N MET A 44 33.50 0.79 3.61
CA MET A 44 33.01 -0.60 3.50
C MET A 44 31.49 -0.66 3.44
N VAL A 45 30.96 -1.62 2.69
CA VAL A 45 29.54 -2.00 2.76
C VAL A 45 29.24 -2.49 4.17
N ALA A 46 28.24 -1.88 4.83
CA ALA A 46 27.80 -2.23 6.17
C ALA A 46 27.55 -3.74 6.31
N ALA A 47 27.86 -4.27 7.50
CA ALA A 47 27.70 -5.69 7.77
C ALA A 47 26.22 -6.08 7.70
N HIS A 48 25.86 -7.00 6.80
CA HIS A 48 24.49 -7.48 6.66
C HIS A 48 24.43 -8.99 6.38
N ARG A 49 23.22 -9.55 6.52
CA ARG A 49 22.89 -10.94 6.20
C ARG A 49 22.32 -11.04 4.78
N ALA A 50 22.45 -12.21 4.16
CA ALA A 50 21.99 -12.46 2.80
C ALA A 50 20.45 -12.48 2.75
N GLU A 51 19.80 -11.34 2.57
CA GLU A 51 18.35 -11.37 2.41
C GLU A 51 18.00 -12.11 1.11
N PRO A 52 17.16 -13.16 1.16
CA PRO A 52 16.75 -13.83 -0.05
C PRO A 52 16.01 -12.84 -0.95
N ARG A 53 16.24 -12.89 -2.27
CA ARG A 53 15.45 -12.13 -3.27
C ARG A 53 13.96 -12.55 -3.29
N SER A 54 13.54 -13.48 -2.44
CA SER A 54 12.16 -13.93 -2.39
C SER A 54 11.30 -12.94 -1.60
N SER A 55 10.18 -12.57 -2.18
CA SER A 55 9.12 -11.72 -1.62
C SER A 55 8.34 -12.37 -0.48
N LYS A 56 8.76 -13.54 0.02
CA LYS A 56 8.00 -14.26 1.04
C LYS A 56 8.19 -13.60 2.41
N PRO A 57 7.09 -13.24 3.10
CA PRO A 57 7.17 -12.61 4.41
C PRO A 57 7.83 -13.56 5.42
N ARG A 58 8.75 -13.02 6.23
CA ARG A 58 9.43 -13.78 7.28
C ARG A 58 8.41 -14.23 8.33
N LYS A 59 8.41 -15.52 8.69
CA LYS A 59 7.70 -16.01 9.88
C LYS A 59 8.36 -15.41 11.14
N ARG A 60 7.54 -14.94 12.10
CA ARG A 60 7.97 -14.20 13.32
C ARG A 60 8.86 -14.99 14.29
N ARG A 61 8.98 -16.32 14.15
CA ARG A 61 9.91 -17.17 14.91
C ARG A 61 10.79 -17.91 13.92
N GLN A 62 12.02 -17.43 13.74
CA GLN A 62 13.08 -18.21 13.10
C GLN A 62 13.74 -19.06 14.18
N LEU A 63 13.78 -20.39 14.01
CA LEU A 63 14.58 -21.25 14.87
C LEU A 63 16.08 -20.90 14.71
N PRO A 64 16.96 -21.27 15.66
CA PRO A 64 18.39 -20.95 15.59
C PRO A 64 19.08 -21.39 14.29
N GLU A 65 18.62 -22.48 13.68
CA GLU A 65 19.10 -23.02 12.40
C GLU A 65 18.63 -22.24 11.16
N ASP A 66 17.58 -21.41 11.29
CA ASP A 66 17.04 -20.55 10.21
C ASP A 66 17.76 -19.18 10.13
N ARG A 67 18.85 -18.99 10.88
CA ARG A 67 19.61 -17.73 10.84
C ARG A 67 20.30 -17.58 9.49
N VAL A 68 19.70 -16.75 8.65
CA VAL A 68 20.24 -16.34 7.35
C VAL A 68 21.75 -16.05 7.44
N PRO A 69 22.58 -16.70 6.61
CA PRO A 69 24.03 -16.54 6.67
C PRO A 69 24.45 -15.10 6.36
N ARG A 70 25.66 -14.74 6.76
CA ARG A 70 26.26 -13.44 6.42
C ARG A 70 26.33 -13.33 4.89
N CYS A 71 25.97 -12.16 4.34
CA CYS A 71 26.09 -11.95 2.90
C CYS A 71 27.56 -11.94 2.48
N LEU A 72 27.89 -12.53 1.34
CA LEU A 72 29.27 -12.55 0.83
C LEU A 72 29.83 -11.15 0.55
N GLY A 73 28.96 -10.21 0.14
CA GLY A 73 29.29 -8.80 -0.07
C GLY A 73 29.31 -7.94 1.20
N SER A 74 29.04 -8.54 2.37
CA SER A 74 29.05 -7.87 3.67
C SER A 74 30.48 -7.50 4.08
N GLY A 75 30.76 -6.23 4.34
CA GLY A 75 32.13 -5.76 4.63
C GLY A 75 33.02 -5.66 3.38
N GLN A 76 32.43 -5.61 2.19
CA GLN A 76 33.13 -5.35 0.94
C GLN A 76 33.70 -3.93 0.94
N ARG A 77 35.00 -3.78 0.64
CA ARG A 77 35.67 -2.47 0.57
C ARG A 77 35.25 -1.70 -0.68
N ILE A 78 35.13 -0.38 -0.54
CA ILE A 78 34.81 0.56 -1.60
C ILE A 78 35.93 1.60 -1.66
N TRP A 79 36.50 1.78 -2.84
CA TRP A 79 37.43 2.86 -3.15
C TRP A 79 36.65 3.98 -3.83
N PHE A 80 36.55 5.12 -3.15
CA PHE A 80 36.03 6.36 -3.72
C PHE A 80 37.09 7.01 -4.61
N ASP A 81 37.10 6.63 -5.88
CA ASP A 81 37.96 7.18 -6.93
C ASP A 81 37.27 8.30 -7.74
N ILE A 82 36.07 8.70 -7.32
CA ILE A 82 35.31 9.82 -7.88
C ILE A 82 34.83 10.73 -6.75
N THR A 83 34.71 12.03 -7.04
CA THR A 83 34.15 13.01 -6.12
C THR A 83 32.60 12.97 -6.13
N PRO A 84 31.93 13.49 -5.10
CA PRO A 84 30.47 13.67 -5.10
C PRO A 84 29.94 14.40 -6.34
N ASP A 85 30.65 15.42 -6.82
CA ASP A 85 30.26 16.19 -8.02
C ASP A 85 30.43 15.38 -9.31
N GLN A 86 31.53 14.62 -9.42
CA GLN A 86 31.73 13.70 -10.55
C GLN A 86 30.66 12.62 -10.59
N TRP A 87 30.26 12.10 -9.42
CA TRP A 87 29.13 11.19 -9.32
C TRP A 87 27.81 11.87 -9.71
N ARG A 88 27.55 13.09 -9.24
CA ARG A 88 26.35 13.88 -9.57
C ARG A 88 26.21 14.07 -11.08
N ALA A 89 27.29 14.51 -11.75
CA ALA A 89 27.32 14.68 -13.19
C ALA A 89 27.11 13.36 -13.97
N ARG A 90 27.54 12.22 -13.42
CA ARG A 90 27.25 10.89 -14.00
C ARG A 90 25.79 10.49 -13.82
N TYR A 91 25.23 10.74 -12.65
CA TYR A 91 23.83 10.47 -12.35
C TYR A 91 22.90 11.30 -13.22
N GLU A 92 23.19 12.59 -13.40
CA GLU A 92 22.44 13.49 -14.28
C GLU A 92 22.45 13.00 -15.72
N ARG A 93 23.62 12.68 -16.28
CA ARG A 93 23.73 12.07 -17.63
C ARG A 93 22.91 10.80 -17.78
N LEU A 94 22.97 9.89 -16.78
CA LEU A 94 22.16 8.67 -16.79
C LEU A 94 20.66 8.98 -16.74
N SER A 95 20.26 9.98 -15.94
CA SER A 95 18.87 10.38 -15.81
C SER A 95 18.31 11.03 -17.07
N SER A 96 19.08 11.91 -17.73
CA SER A 96 18.71 12.53 -19.01
C SER A 96 18.58 11.48 -20.11
N HIS A 97 19.54 10.56 -20.22
CA HIS A 97 19.46 9.47 -21.20
C HIS A 97 18.22 8.59 -20.99
N ARG A 98 17.84 8.29 -19.73
CA ARG A 98 16.58 7.56 -19.43
C ARG A 98 15.34 8.38 -19.79
N GLN A 99 15.38 9.69 -19.57
CA GLN A 99 14.30 10.59 -19.93
C GLN A 99 14.10 10.65 -21.46
N ASP A 100 15.19 10.72 -22.23
CA ASP A 100 15.17 10.70 -23.70
C ASP A 100 14.65 9.37 -24.25
N GLN A 101 14.94 8.26 -23.57
CA GLN A 101 14.38 6.94 -23.87
C GLN A 101 12.90 6.76 -23.44
N GLY A 102 12.22 7.84 -23.04
CA GLY A 102 10.81 7.80 -22.64
C GLY A 102 10.55 7.19 -21.27
N MET A 103 11.59 6.96 -20.44
CA MET A 103 11.47 6.57 -19.04
C MET A 103 11.45 7.80 -18.12
N ASN A 104 10.66 8.81 -18.48
CA ASN A 104 10.52 10.02 -17.66
C ASN A 104 9.62 9.70 -16.45
N PRO A 105 10.06 9.91 -15.20
CA PRO A 105 9.22 9.74 -14.01
C PRO A 105 7.95 10.62 -14.02
N GLY A 106 8.01 11.75 -14.73
CA GLY A 106 6.91 12.67 -15.00
C GLY A 106 6.09 12.33 -16.26
N SER A 107 6.54 11.42 -17.13
CA SER A 107 5.71 10.86 -18.21
C SER A 107 4.95 9.62 -17.78
N ARG A 108 4.72 9.43 -16.47
CA ARG A 108 3.50 8.72 -16.09
C ARG A 108 2.39 9.47 -16.79
N ARG A 109 1.86 8.92 -17.90
CA ARG A 109 0.60 9.37 -18.47
C ARG A 109 -0.29 9.64 -17.27
N THR A 110 -0.84 10.86 -17.17
CA THR A 110 -1.89 11.13 -16.20
C THR A 110 -2.77 9.90 -16.22
N THR A 111 -2.87 9.21 -15.08
CA THR A 111 -3.74 8.06 -14.99
C THR A 111 -5.10 8.62 -15.32
N ARG A 112 -5.53 8.46 -16.58
CA ARG A 112 -6.88 8.79 -16.99
C ARG A 112 -7.69 7.96 -16.05
N VAL A 113 -8.29 8.60 -15.05
CA VAL A 113 -9.20 7.96 -14.14
C VAL A 113 -10.25 7.39 -15.08
N LYS A 114 -10.15 6.09 -15.39
CA LYS A 114 -11.27 5.39 -15.98
C LYS A 114 -12.35 5.62 -14.95
N ARG A 115 -13.39 6.40 -15.29
CA ARG A 115 -14.63 6.34 -14.55
C ARG A 115 -14.87 4.85 -14.37
N MET A 116 -14.95 4.40 -13.10
CA MET A 116 -15.28 3.01 -12.85
C MET A 116 -16.46 2.74 -13.77
N SER A 117 -16.26 1.82 -14.70
CA SER A 117 -17.38 1.24 -15.43
C SER A 117 -18.41 0.95 -14.34
N ASN A 118 -19.64 1.44 -14.50
CA ASN A 118 -20.77 0.99 -13.68
C ASN A 118 -21.05 -0.48 -14.01
N THR A 119 -20.03 -1.32 -13.92
CA THR A 119 -20.13 -2.75 -14.00
C THR A 119 -20.90 -3.12 -12.76
N PRO A 120 -22.11 -3.68 -12.92
CA PRO A 120 -22.87 -4.16 -11.79
C PRO A 120 -21.96 -5.07 -10.97
N PRO A 121 -22.04 -5.04 -9.63
CA PRO A 121 -21.29 -5.97 -8.81
C PRO A 121 -21.47 -7.39 -9.36
N PRO A 122 -20.40 -8.21 -9.36
CA PRO A 122 -20.51 -9.56 -9.89
C PRO A 122 -21.69 -10.27 -9.22
N PRO A 123 -22.42 -11.13 -9.96
CA PRO A 123 -23.57 -11.84 -9.40
C PRO A 123 -23.14 -12.56 -8.12
N ALA A 124 -23.98 -12.52 -7.08
CA ALA A 124 -23.66 -12.97 -5.71
C ALA A 124 -23.01 -14.38 -5.64
N SER A 125 -23.21 -15.21 -6.67
CA SER A 125 -22.51 -16.46 -6.94
C SER A 125 -20.97 -16.40 -6.98
N LYS A 126 -20.35 -15.23 -7.18
CA LYS A 126 -18.89 -15.05 -7.22
C LYS A 126 -18.30 -14.50 -5.91
N LEU A 127 -19.13 -14.25 -4.90
CA LEU A 127 -18.65 -13.89 -3.56
C LEU A 127 -18.16 -15.15 -2.84
N ILE A 128 -17.14 -14.98 -1.98
CA ILE A 128 -16.70 -16.01 -1.02
C ILE A 128 -17.96 -16.62 -0.40
N PRO A 129 -18.12 -17.96 -0.40
CA PRO A 129 -19.32 -18.59 0.16
C PRO A 129 -19.51 -18.07 1.57
N SER A 130 -20.67 -17.42 1.79
CA SER A 130 -21.05 -16.91 3.10
C SER A 130 -20.86 -18.03 4.12
N LEU A 131 -20.14 -17.75 5.21
CA LEU A 131 -19.95 -18.73 6.28
C LEU A 131 -21.31 -19.36 6.66
N PRO A 132 -21.37 -20.69 6.81
CA PRO A 132 -22.63 -21.36 7.14
C PRO A 132 -23.14 -20.85 8.49
N THR A 133 -24.38 -20.37 8.51
CA THR A 133 -25.07 -19.91 9.71
C THR A 133 -25.96 -21.02 10.26
N ALA A 134 -26.20 -21.03 11.58
CA ALA A 134 -27.11 -21.99 12.21
C ALA A 134 -28.49 -21.98 11.55
N LYS A 135 -29.02 -20.78 11.24
CA LYS A 135 -30.29 -20.62 10.51
C LYS A 135 -30.29 -21.32 9.14
N ARG A 136 -29.25 -21.13 8.32
CA ARG A 136 -29.17 -21.79 7.00
C ARG A 136 -29.01 -23.30 7.12
N ALA A 137 -28.27 -23.78 8.12
CA ALA A 137 -28.13 -25.22 8.37
C ALA A 137 -29.48 -25.83 8.79
N PHE A 138 -30.26 -25.14 9.62
CA PHE A 138 -31.61 -25.57 9.99
C PHE A 138 -32.55 -25.63 8.77
N GLU A 139 -32.54 -24.60 7.92
CA GLU A 139 -33.33 -24.57 6.68
C GLU A 139 -32.99 -25.75 5.76
N LYS A 140 -31.70 -26.06 5.59
CA LYS A 140 -31.24 -27.23 4.81
C LYS A 140 -31.71 -28.54 5.42
N TYR A 141 -31.55 -28.72 6.73
CA TYR A 141 -32.01 -29.91 7.45
C TYR A 141 -33.53 -30.09 7.29
N LYS A 142 -34.31 -29.01 7.47
CA LYS A 142 -35.77 -29.04 7.31
C LYS A 142 -36.19 -29.38 5.88
N ALA A 143 -35.54 -28.77 4.88
CA ALA A 143 -35.81 -29.06 3.47
C ALA A 143 -35.54 -30.54 3.14
N HIS A 144 -34.42 -31.09 3.62
CA HIS A 144 -34.11 -32.51 3.44
C HIS A 144 -35.16 -33.41 4.11
N ARG A 145 -35.49 -33.13 5.38
CA ARG A 145 -36.47 -33.92 6.13
C ARG A 145 -37.85 -33.93 5.47
N ASN A 146 -38.25 -32.81 4.86
CA ASN A 146 -39.52 -32.73 4.14
C ASN A 146 -39.51 -33.47 2.79
N GLY A 147 -38.34 -33.64 2.17
CA GLY A 147 -38.19 -34.29 0.86
C GLY A 147 -37.71 -35.74 0.91
N CYS A 148 -37.35 -36.26 2.09
CA CYS A 148 -36.79 -37.60 2.26
C CYS A 148 -37.80 -38.53 2.93
N SER A 149 -38.26 -39.56 2.21
CA SER A 149 -39.20 -40.56 2.73
C SER A 149 -38.63 -41.42 3.86
N THR A 150 -37.31 -41.56 3.94
CA THR A 150 -36.62 -42.33 4.99
C THR A 150 -36.55 -41.57 6.32
N CYS A 151 -36.68 -40.24 6.31
CA CYS A 151 -36.63 -39.41 7.52
C CYS A 151 -38.03 -39.25 8.13
N THR A 152 -38.46 -40.19 8.98
CA THR A 152 -39.81 -40.17 9.58
C THR A 152 -39.76 -40.05 11.11
N GLY A 153 -40.54 -39.11 11.67
CA GLY A 153 -40.59 -38.93 13.13
C GLY A 153 -39.20 -38.64 13.72
N ARG A 154 -38.67 -39.58 14.52
CA ARG A 154 -37.34 -39.50 15.16
C ARG A 154 -36.23 -40.23 14.39
N THR A 155 -36.54 -40.91 13.28
CA THR A 155 -35.54 -41.60 12.47
C THR A 155 -34.97 -40.65 11.40
N HIS A 156 -33.67 -40.77 11.17
CA HIS A 156 -32.94 -39.99 10.19
C HIS A 156 -32.17 -40.93 9.27
N CYS A 157 -32.17 -40.66 7.97
CA CYS A 157 -31.17 -41.25 7.09
C CYS A 157 -29.79 -40.65 7.39
N THR A 158 -28.73 -41.24 6.85
CA THR A 158 -27.34 -40.80 7.08
C THR A 158 -27.13 -39.32 6.75
N ASP A 159 -27.71 -38.83 5.66
CA ASP A 159 -27.64 -37.42 5.28
C ASP A 159 -28.43 -36.51 6.22
N GLY A 160 -29.64 -36.93 6.62
CA GLY A 160 -30.45 -36.20 7.60
C GLY A 160 -29.74 -36.07 8.94
N ALA A 161 -29.08 -37.14 9.40
CA ALA A 161 -28.29 -37.14 10.64
C ALA A 161 -27.08 -36.20 10.53
N ARG A 162 -26.39 -36.20 9.39
CA ARG A 162 -25.28 -35.28 9.12
C ARG A 162 -25.71 -33.82 9.13
N LEU A 163 -26.83 -33.49 8.49
CA LEU A 163 -27.39 -32.13 8.46
C LEU A 163 -27.86 -31.67 9.85
N ALA A 164 -28.45 -32.57 10.65
CA ALA A 164 -28.83 -32.28 12.03
C ALA A 164 -27.60 -32.00 12.91
N ALA A 165 -26.56 -32.81 12.80
CA ALA A 165 -25.31 -32.62 13.52
C ALA A 165 -24.61 -31.30 13.13
N GLU A 166 -24.63 -30.93 11.84
CA GLU A 166 -24.10 -29.65 11.37
C GLU A 166 -24.85 -28.46 11.98
N TYR A 167 -26.18 -28.53 12.05
CA TYR A 167 -27.01 -27.50 12.68
C TYR A 167 -26.68 -27.34 14.18
N VAL A 168 -26.65 -28.43 14.95
CA VAL A 168 -26.34 -28.41 16.39
C VAL A 168 -24.95 -27.81 16.63
N ARG A 169 -23.95 -28.24 15.87
CA ARG A 169 -22.59 -27.68 15.97
C ARG A 169 -22.56 -26.17 15.73
N LEU A 170 -23.33 -25.66 14.77
CA LEU A 170 -23.37 -24.23 14.48
C LEU A 170 -24.13 -23.43 15.54
N LEU A 171 -25.16 -24.01 16.16
CA LEU A 171 -25.85 -23.45 17.32
C LEU A 171 -24.90 -23.32 18.52
N ASP A 172 -24.14 -24.36 18.84
CA ASP A 172 -23.20 -24.35 19.96
C ASP A 172 -22.09 -23.30 19.79
N MET A 173 -21.67 -23.07 18.54
CA MET A 173 -20.67 -22.07 18.18
C MET A 173 -21.22 -20.64 18.06
N GLU A 174 -22.55 -20.46 18.11
CA GLU A 174 -23.20 -19.17 17.90
C GLU A 174 -22.87 -18.14 19.00
N PRO A 175 -22.88 -18.48 20.31
CA PRO A 175 -22.47 -17.54 21.37
C PRO A 175 -21.04 -17.04 21.20
N GLN A 176 -20.10 -17.92 20.84
CA GLN A 176 -18.71 -17.52 20.57
C GLN A 176 -18.63 -16.60 19.36
N SER A 177 -19.36 -16.92 18.29
CA SER A 177 -19.44 -16.10 17.08
C SER A 177 -20.06 -14.72 17.34
N GLN A 178 -21.03 -14.64 18.26
CA GLN A 178 -21.63 -13.38 18.70
C GLN A 178 -20.62 -12.54 19.50
N ARG A 179 -19.86 -13.14 20.42
CA ARG A 179 -18.79 -12.43 21.16
C ARG A 179 -17.71 -11.86 20.25
N VAL A 180 -17.26 -12.63 19.25
CA VAL A 180 -16.29 -12.15 18.26
C VAL A 180 -16.85 -10.98 17.47
N ARG A 181 -18.10 -11.08 16.97
CA ARG A 181 -18.77 -9.98 16.25
C ARG A 181 -18.90 -8.72 17.11
N ALA A 182 -19.35 -8.87 18.36
CA ALA A 182 -19.46 -7.76 19.30
C ALA A 182 -18.11 -7.10 19.60
N GLY A 183 -17.05 -7.89 19.81
CA GLY A 183 -15.70 -7.38 20.04
C GLY A 183 -15.13 -6.64 18.82
N MET A 184 -15.36 -7.15 17.62
CA MET A 184 -14.94 -6.48 16.37
C MET A 184 -15.68 -5.14 16.17
N GLU A 185 -16.98 -5.10 16.48
CA GLU A 185 -17.77 -3.87 16.43
C GLU A 185 -17.29 -2.84 17.47
N GLN A 186 -16.95 -3.28 18.68
CA GLN A 186 -16.35 -2.41 19.70
C GLN A 186 -15.01 -1.84 19.22
N LEU A 187 -14.12 -2.66 18.65
CA LEU A 187 -12.85 -2.21 18.10
C LEU A 187 -13.05 -1.18 16.99
N ARG A 188 -14.01 -1.42 16.08
CA ARG A 188 -14.36 -0.48 15.01
C ARG A 188 -14.76 0.88 15.57
N LYS A 189 -15.63 0.90 16.58
CA LYS A 189 -16.07 2.14 17.25
C LYS A 189 -14.90 2.87 17.92
N LEU A 190 -13.96 2.15 18.54
CA LEU A 190 -12.78 2.75 19.14
C LEU A 190 -11.87 3.40 18.09
N ILE A 191 -11.63 2.71 16.97
CA ILE A 191 -10.85 3.26 15.86
C ILE A 191 -11.52 4.49 15.27
N GLU A 192 -12.84 4.44 15.06
CA GLU A 192 -13.60 5.57 14.52
C GLU A 192 -13.52 6.79 15.43
N ARG A 193 -13.69 6.62 16.75
CA ARG A 193 -13.51 7.68 17.74
C ARG A 193 -12.09 8.25 17.71
N PHE A 194 -11.09 7.38 17.74
CA PHE A 194 -9.69 7.80 17.69
C PHE A 194 -9.37 8.62 16.43
N LEU A 195 -9.86 8.19 15.27
CA LEU A 195 -9.69 8.94 14.03
C LEU A 195 -10.46 10.27 14.08
N ALA A 196 -11.70 10.29 14.57
CA ALA A 196 -12.50 11.50 14.71
C ALA A 196 -11.83 12.56 15.60
N GLU A 197 -11.18 12.14 16.69
CA GLU A 197 -10.42 13.03 17.58
C GLU A 197 -9.16 13.61 16.90
N GLN A 198 -8.49 12.82 16.07
CA GLN A 198 -7.26 13.23 15.39
C GLN A 198 -7.51 14.09 14.14
N LEU A 199 -8.66 13.92 13.49
CA LEU A 199 -9.00 14.58 12.23
C LEU A 199 -8.94 16.12 12.29
N PRO A 200 -9.45 16.81 13.33
CA PRO A 200 -9.34 18.28 13.44
C PRO A 200 -7.89 18.76 13.52
N ARG A 201 -7.04 18.07 14.28
CA ARG A 201 -5.61 18.42 14.42
C ARG A 201 -4.88 18.25 13.09
N ARG A 202 -5.11 17.12 12.41
CA ARG A 202 -4.55 16.89 11.07
C ARG A 202 -5.00 17.95 10.08
N ARG A 203 -6.29 18.26 10.03
CA ARG A 203 -6.83 19.32 9.17
C ARG A 203 -6.23 20.69 9.50
N ALA A 204 -6.03 21.01 10.76
CA ALA A 204 -5.40 22.27 11.16
C ALA A 204 -3.94 22.34 10.68
N THR A 205 -3.17 21.26 10.82
CA THR A 205 -1.79 21.20 10.30
C THR A 205 -1.75 21.26 8.77
N GLU A 206 -2.64 20.54 8.10
CA GLU A 206 -2.78 20.58 6.64
C GLU A 206 -3.13 22.00 6.15
N TRP A 207 -4.08 22.67 6.82
CA TRP A 207 -4.42 24.06 6.54
C TRP A 207 -3.26 25.02 6.78
N ALA A 208 -2.54 24.87 7.89
CA ALA A 208 -1.39 25.71 8.19
C ALA A 208 -0.27 25.57 7.13
N ALA A 209 -0.10 24.38 6.56
CA ALA A 209 0.89 24.13 5.51
C ALA A 209 0.53 24.83 4.19
N VAL A 210 -0.76 24.92 3.84
CA VAL A 210 -1.23 25.56 2.58
C VAL A 210 -1.59 27.03 2.75
N LEU A 211 -1.68 27.53 3.99
CA LEU A 211 -2.07 28.92 4.28
C LEU A 211 -1.19 29.96 3.55
N PRO A 212 0.15 29.81 3.47
CA PRO A 212 0.98 30.78 2.75
C PRO A 212 0.65 30.85 1.26
N ASP A 213 0.44 29.71 0.61
CA ASP A 213 0.11 29.65 -0.82
C ASP A 213 -1.27 30.28 -1.09
N VAL A 214 -2.23 30.07 -0.19
CA VAL A 214 -3.55 30.70 -0.25
C VAL A 214 -3.42 32.22 -0.10
N GLN A 215 -2.64 32.69 0.87
CA GLN A 215 -2.40 34.13 1.09
C GLN A 215 -1.69 34.80 -0.10
N ASP A 216 -0.71 34.13 -0.70
CA ASP A 216 -0.01 34.59 -1.90
C ASP A 216 -0.97 34.65 -3.11
N ALA A 217 -1.81 33.62 -3.29
CA ALA A 217 -2.86 33.63 -4.31
C ALA A 217 -3.88 34.77 -4.12
N ASP A 218 -4.29 35.03 -2.88
CA ASP A 218 -5.22 36.13 -2.56
C ASP A 218 -4.55 37.51 -2.74
N THR A 219 -3.27 37.64 -2.41
CA THR A 219 -2.47 38.85 -2.66
C THR A 219 -2.37 39.14 -4.16
N ARG A 220 -2.07 38.13 -4.99
CA ARG A 220 -2.09 38.26 -6.45
C ARG A 220 -3.48 38.64 -6.97
N ARG A 221 -4.55 38.10 -6.39
CA ARG A 221 -5.93 38.45 -6.77
C ARG A 221 -6.26 39.91 -6.44
N THR A 222 -5.72 40.45 -5.36
CA THR A 222 -5.91 41.86 -4.95
C THR A 222 -5.02 42.83 -5.73
N GLN A 223 -3.87 42.38 -6.23
CA GLN A 223 -3.04 43.14 -7.16
C GLN A 223 -3.71 43.25 -8.53
N ARG A 224 -4.52 44.30 -8.64
CA ARG A 224 -5.27 44.64 -9.83
C ARG A 224 -4.33 45.10 -10.95
N PRO A 225 -4.47 44.61 -12.20
CA PRO A 225 -3.82 45.24 -13.34
C PRO A 225 -4.35 46.68 -13.49
N ASN A 226 -3.44 47.65 -13.69
CA ASN A 226 -3.83 49.03 -13.98
C ASN A 226 -4.79 49.07 -15.18
N GLY A 227 -5.98 49.67 -15.00
CA GLY A 227 -7.00 49.83 -16.03
C GLY A 227 -8.19 48.85 -15.98
N ALA A 228 -8.17 47.83 -15.12
CA ALA A 228 -9.32 46.94 -14.95
C ALA A 228 -10.27 47.48 -13.86
N ALA A 229 -11.37 48.15 -14.22
CA ALA A 229 -12.45 48.46 -13.27
C ALA A 229 -13.20 47.17 -12.87
N PRO A 230 -13.90 47.13 -11.71
CA PRO A 230 -14.73 45.97 -11.40
C PRO A 230 -15.88 46.01 -12.40
N ILE A 231 -16.25 44.86 -12.96
CA ILE A 231 -17.56 44.74 -13.57
C ILE A 231 -18.55 44.90 -12.40
N THR A 232 -19.00 46.13 -12.15
CA THR A 232 -20.00 46.46 -11.13
C THR A 232 -21.39 46.05 -11.59
N ASP A 233 -21.57 45.90 -12.90
CA ASP A 233 -22.77 45.39 -13.54
C ASP A 233 -22.47 44.04 -14.20
N PHE A 234 -22.67 42.96 -13.45
CA PHE A 234 -23.04 41.74 -14.11
C PHE A 234 -24.52 41.89 -14.51
N ASP A 235 -24.78 42.40 -15.70
CA ASP A 235 -26.03 42.09 -16.38
C ASP A 235 -25.92 40.63 -16.83
N VAL A 236 -25.98 39.70 -15.86
CA VAL A 236 -26.06 38.27 -16.14
C VAL A 236 -27.41 38.08 -16.82
N PRO A 237 -27.46 37.63 -18.09
CA PRO A 237 -28.75 37.37 -18.71
C PRO A 237 -29.42 36.23 -17.94
N LEU A 238 -30.44 36.55 -17.14
CA LEU A 238 -31.25 35.56 -16.41
C LEU A 238 -32.13 34.72 -17.35
N LYS A 239 -32.12 35.01 -18.66
CA LYS A 239 -32.78 34.17 -19.66
C LYS A 239 -31.93 32.92 -19.91
N ASN A 240 -32.38 31.81 -19.34
CA ASN A 240 -31.93 30.48 -19.70
C ASN A 240 -32.03 30.28 -21.22
N LEU A 241 -30.90 30.11 -21.89
CA LEU A 241 -30.86 29.69 -23.29
C LEU A 241 -31.30 28.23 -23.36
N HIS A 242 -32.56 27.99 -23.72
CA HIS A 242 -32.99 26.66 -24.12
C HIS A 242 -32.48 26.38 -25.54
N PRO A 243 -31.84 25.23 -25.78
CA PRO A 243 -31.47 24.84 -27.14
C PRO A 243 -32.75 24.64 -27.97
N ALA A 244 -32.75 25.19 -29.19
CA ALA A 244 -33.84 24.99 -30.14
C ALA A 244 -33.98 23.49 -30.46
N ARG A 245 -35.25 23.05 -30.52
CA ARG A 245 -35.62 21.67 -30.90
C ARG A 245 -35.30 21.37 -32.35
#